data_AF-A0A1G4B115-F1
#
_entry.id   AF-A0A1G4B115-F1
#
_cell.length_a   1.000
_cell.length_b   1.000
_cell.length_c   1.000
_cell.angle_alpha   90.00
_cell.angle_beta   90.00
_cell.angle_gamma   90.00
#
_symmetry.space_group_name_H-M   'P 1'
#
loop_
_entity.id
_entity.type
_entity.pdbx_description
1 polymer ?
#
loop_
_entity_poly.entity_id
_entity_poly.type
_entity_poly.pdbx_seq_one_letter_code
_entity_poly.pdbx_strand_id
1 'polypeptide(L)'
;MASFETLPPETLLQIAACSDLSLSCLHDLQLTCRRLFHITNPLLHRKAAQSLAALHRLVEEDQGRIIQRVLSYQVKVKSAAPQHFLDISLFQALSAGHFKAAYALLNGGAEIIFSTYSPDRSQCCETREWLKDNDVLGLGSLAHAARSRYHMTFWYKSTAPPYASEEYFWKWKGKVLEKIWVRLQLHFIQDISLGLPSVANQTYSRELNMALAEAATADAHSIDMMEYLIRKGADAHCQNSPQLTGQAWHNALNEEVPALFEAKVNLLLYHGVDPMKVWTWEGARTPIQFFLTKLYRDSLYGEEGSPFVNKVLGYMDYLESCGCLRWPQTTLESFVPDIGTVQLNGTIGNDQTEENDLCDAHGVDGSRELDLIFNEPNESLQPLREALSSHCSRKQFQQQVPLRPPASFRERFDRDSMPIAIQKLDSLFMVFPVLRPSVSTTGEGSTSPVEK
;
A
#
# COMPACT_ATOMS: atom_id res chain seq x y z
N MET A 1 36.80 52.17 2.30
CA MET A 1 36.13 51.02 1.68
C MET A 1 34.64 51.12 2.03
N ALA A 2 33.76 51.22 1.04
CA ALA A 2 32.32 51.28 1.30
C ALA A 2 31.83 49.88 1.68
N SER A 3 31.26 49.75 2.88
CA SER A 3 30.57 48.54 3.31
C SER A 3 29.26 48.41 2.52
N PHE A 4 28.84 47.19 2.16
CA PHE A 4 27.50 46.96 1.59
C PHE A 4 26.38 47.51 2.48
N GLU A 5 26.66 47.72 3.78
CA GLU A 5 25.74 48.33 4.74
C GLU A 5 25.46 49.81 4.49
N THR A 6 26.34 50.51 3.76
CA THR A 6 26.20 51.95 3.46
C THR A 6 25.55 52.24 2.11
N LEU A 7 25.23 51.20 1.31
CA LEU A 7 24.63 51.38 0.00
C LEU A 7 23.12 51.69 0.11
N PRO A 8 22.59 52.61 -0.72
CA PRO A 8 21.16 52.85 -0.81
C PRO A 8 20.40 51.57 -1.22
N PRO A 9 19.19 51.33 -0.68
CA PRO A 9 18.35 50.18 -1.04
C PRO A 9 18.11 50.04 -2.55
N GLU A 10 18.01 51.16 -3.26
CA GLU A 10 17.78 51.22 -4.70
C GLU A 10 18.99 50.72 -5.49
N THR A 11 20.20 51.02 -5.01
CA THR A 11 21.46 50.56 -5.61
C THR A 11 21.65 49.06 -5.35
N LEU A 12 21.27 48.58 -4.16
CA LEU A 12 21.29 47.15 -3.83
C LEU A 12 20.29 46.35 -4.68
N LEU A 13 19.09 46.90 -4.90
CA LEU A 13 18.08 46.33 -5.80
C LEU A 13 18.55 46.31 -7.26
N GLN A 14 19.21 47.37 -7.72
CA GLN A 14 19.78 47.42 -9.07
C GLN A 14 20.94 46.44 -9.25
N ILE A 15 21.85 46.33 -8.28
CA ILE A 15 22.92 45.34 -8.29
C ILE A 15 22.30 43.95 -8.40
N ALA A 16 21.41 43.60 -7.46
CA ALA A 16 20.81 42.28 -7.39
C ALA A 16 19.89 41.95 -8.60
N ALA A 17 19.29 42.95 -9.24
CA ALA A 17 18.49 42.79 -10.47
C ALA A 17 19.33 42.69 -11.75
N CYS A 18 20.54 43.26 -11.78
CA CYS A 18 21.45 43.23 -12.92
C CYS A 18 22.43 42.05 -12.89
N SER A 19 22.61 41.42 -11.73
CA SER A 19 23.59 40.37 -11.54
C SER A 19 22.94 38.99 -11.61
N ASP A 20 23.44 38.13 -12.49
CA ASP A 20 23.15 36.69 -12.53
C ASP A 20 23.73 35.94 -11.31
N LEU A 21 23.56 36.48 -10.10
CA LEU A 21 24.21 35.96 -8.88
C LEU A 21 23.85 34.50 -8.65
N SER A 22 24.85 33.66 -8.42
CA SER A 22 24.62 32.28 -8.03
C SER A 22 23.77 32.22 -6.75
N LEU A 23 23.08 31.09 -6.56
CA LEU A 23 22.26 30.86 -5.37
C LEU A 23 23.10 30.96 -4.07
N SER A 24 24.38 30.56 -4.13
CA SER A 24 25.36 30.74 -3.06
C SER A 24 25.64 32.22 -2.75
N CYS A 25 25.85 33.06 -3.76
CA CYS A 25 26.19 34.47 -3.56
C CYS A 25 25.01 35.25 -2.93
N LEU A 26 23.77 34.94 -3.33
CA LEU A 26 22.59 35.53 -2.71
C LEU A 26 22.39 35.07 -1.25
N HIS A 27 22.77 33.83 -0.92
CA HIS A 27 22.70 33.29 0.43
C HIS A 27 23.74 33.96 1.35
N ASP A 28 24.96 34.14 0.85
CA ASP A 28 26.01 34.82 1.60
C ASP A 28 25.66 36.29 1.86
N LEU A 29 25.06 36.98 0.87
CA LEU A 29 24.53 38.34 1.05
C LEU A 29 23.39 38.41 2.09
N GLN A 30 22.54 37.39 2.17
CA GLN A 30 21.50 37.29 3.20
C GLN A 30 22.09 37.17 4.61
N LEU A 31 23.18 36.41 4.77
CA LEU A 31 23.86 36.22 6.05
C LEU A 31 24.66 37.46 6.50
N THR A 32 25.12 38.28 5.55
CA THR A 32 26.03 39.39 5.83
C THR A 32 25.34 40.61 6.43
N CYS A 33 24.07 40.89 6.10
CA CYS A 33 23.36 42.06 6.64
C CYS A 33 21.83 41.86 6.75
N ARG A 34 21.24 42.23 7.90
CA ARG A 34 19.78 42.21 8.13
C ARG A 34 18.99 43.08 7.14
N ARG A 35 19.57 44.17 6.60
CA ARG A 35 18.91 44.99 5.57
C ARG A 35 18.90 44.29 4.21
N LEU A 36 19.98 43.58 3.88
CA LEU A 36 20.08 42.79 2.65
C LEU A 36 19.14 41.60 2.66
N PHE A 37 18.87 41.01 3.82
CA PHE A 37 17.90 39.92 3.98
C PHE A 37 16.56 40.22 3.29
N HIS A 38 15.98 41.41 3.48
CA HIS A 38 14.69 41.74 2.88
C HIS A 38 14.75 41.93 1.35
N ILE A 39 15.93 42.21 0.81
CA ILE A 39 16.17 42.44 -0.63
C ILE A 39 16.55 41.14 -1.35
N THR A 40 17.41 40.32 -0.73
CA THR A 40 17.94 39.08 -1.32
C THR A 40 16.99 37.91 -1.17
N ASN A 41 16.17 37.87 -0.12
CA ASN A 41 15.30 36.72 0.14
C ASN A 41 14.25 36.47 -0.97
N PRO A 42 13.58 37.49 -1.55
CA PRO A 42 12.72 37.29 -2.72
C PRO A 42 13.49 36.77 -3.96
N LEU A 43 14.74 37.20 -4.14
CA LEU A 43 15.60 36.78 -5.26
C LEU A 43 16.12 35.35 -5.08
N LEU A 44 16.45 34.96 -3.85
CA LEU A 44 16.77 33.58 -3.47
C LEU A 44 15.59 32.66 -3.75
N HIS A 45 14.40 33.04 -3.31
CA HIS A 45 13.18 32.28 -3.57
C HIS A 45 12.91 32.13 -5.07
N ARG A 46 13.10 33.21 -5.84
CA ARG A 46 12.97 33.17 -7.31
C ARG A 46 13.99 32.24 -7.96
N LYS A 47 15.27 32.29 -7.58
CA LYS A 47 16.30 31.38 -8.12
C LYS A 47 16.07 29.93 -7.68
N ALA A 48 15.58 29.71 -6.46
CA ALA A 48 15.21 28.39 -5.99
C ALA A 48 14.07 27.78 -6.82
N ALA A 49 13.02 28.56 -7.14
CA ALA A 49 11.92 28.11 -7.99
C ALA A 49 12.36 27.70 -9.42
N GLN A 50 13.42 28.32 -9.94
CA GLN A 50 13.98 28.03 -11.26
C GLN A 50 15.00 26.88 -11.26
N SER A 51 15.29 26.29 -10.10
CA SER A 51 16.27 25.21 -9.96
C SER A 51 15.60 23.95 -9.44
N LEU A 52 15.48 22.93 -10.30
CA LEU A 52 14.96 21.62 -9.91
C LEU A 52 15.75 21.05 -8.72
N ALA A 53 17.08 21.19 -8.71
CA ALA A 53 17.92 20.72 -7.60
C ALA A 53 17.68 21.47 -6.27
N ALA A 54 17.27 22.75 -6.32
CA ALA A 54 16.91 23.49 -5.13
C ALA A 54 15.52 23.07 -4.61
N LEU A 55 14.54 22.92 -5.51
CA LEU A 55 13.22 22.40 -5.17
C LEU A 55 13.29 20.98 -4.60
N HIS A 56 14.08 20.10 -5.22
CA HIS A 56 14.24 18.72 -4.77
C HIS A 56 14.81 18.64 -3.35
N ARG A 57 15.85 19.43 -3.02
CA ARG A 57 16.37 19.50 -1.64
C ARG A 57 15.31 19.94 -0.62
N LEU A 58 14.49 20.94 -0.99
CA LEU A 58 13.39 21.37 -0.11
C LEU A 58 12.32 20.28 0.05
N VAL A 59 12.10 19.44 -0.97
CA VAL A 59 11.20 18.30 -0.92
C VAL A 59 11.75 17.19 -0.01
N GLU A 60 13.03 16.83 -0.15
CA GLU A 60 13.70 15.80 0.68
C GLU A 60 13.67 16.13 2.18
N GLU A 61 13.71 17.43 2.51
CA GLU A 61 13.60 17.93 3.88
C GLU A 61 12.14 18.20 4.32
N ASP A 62 11.16 17.95 3.45
CA ASP A 62 9.73 18.22 3.65
C ASP A 62 9.42 19.67 4.08
N GLN A 63 10.16 20.64 3.52
CA GLN A 63 10.10 22.07 3.85
C GLN A 63 8.91 22.77 3.20
N GLY A 64 7.70 22.21 3.34
CA GLY A 64 6.48 22.71 2.69
C GLY A 64 6.20 24.20 2.93
N ARG A 65 6.54 24.75 4.10
CA ARG A 65 6.40 26.20 4.38
C ARG A 65 7.34 27.06 3.53
N ILE A 66 8.57 26.59 3.31
CA ILE A 66 9.56 27.29 2.48
C ILE A 66 9.14 27.17 1.02
N ILE A 67 8.75 25.97 0.57
CA ILE A 67 8.25 25.74 -0.78
C ILE A 67 7.04 26.65 -1.06
N GLN A 68 6.06 26.71 -0.16
CA GLN A 68 4.90 27.56 -0.34
C GLN A 68 5.27 29.05 -0.46
N ARG A 69 6.25 29.52 0.34
CA ARG A 69 6.78 30.87 0.21
C ARG A 69 7.46 31.08 -1.14
N VAL A 70 8.35 30.16 -1.53
CA VAL A 70 9.05 30.16 -2.83
C VAL A 70 8.06 30.30 -3.98
N LEU A 71 7.00 29.49 -3.99
CA LEU A 71 5.98 29.49 -5.04
C LEU A 71 5.08 30.73 -4.98
N SER A 72 4.79 31.28 -3.79
CA SER A 72 3.99 32.51 -3.66
C SER A 72 4.65 33.76 -4.23
N TYR A 73 5.98 33.77 -4.40
CA TYR A 73 6.72 34.89 -5.00
C TYR A 73 6.77 34.85 -6.54
N GLN A 74 6.03 33.95 -7.19
CA GLN A 74 5.92 33.84 -8.65
C GLN A 74 5.00 34.93 -9.23
N VAL A 75 5.37 36.21 -9.07
CA VAL A 75 4.55 37.36 -9.50
C VAL A 75 4.70 37.67 -11.01
N LYS A 76 5.68 37.06 -11.71
CA LYS A 76 5.92 37.27 -13.15
C LYS A 76 6.15 35.95 -13.89
N VAL A 77 5.58 35.82 -15.09
CA VAL A 77 5.61 34.60 -15.95
C VAL A 77 7.03 34.10 -16.23
N LYS A 78 8.01 35.00 -16.46
CA LYS A 78 9.44 34.64 -16.69
C LYS A 78 10.19 34.12 -15.44
N SER A 79 9.49 34.02 -14.31
CA SER A 79 10.05 33.62 -13.01
C SER A 79 9.25 32.54 -12.31
N ALA A 80 8.23 32.00 -12.98
CA ALA A 80 7.56 30.81 -12.53
C ALA A 80 8.50 29.61 -12.66
N ALA A 81 8.36 28.66 -11.73
CA ALA A 81 8.98 27.35 -11.91
C ALA A 81 8.40 26.71 -13.19
N PRO A 82 9.22 26.07 -14.04
CA PRO A 82 8.71 25.24 -15.12
C PRO A 82 7.73 24.19 -14.57
N GLN A 83 6.63 23.93 -15.30
CA GLN A 83 5.59 23.00 -14.84
C GLN A 83 6.17 21.61 -14.53
N HIS A 84 7.02 21.08 -15.41
CA HIS A 84 7.66 19.78 -15.18
C HIS A 84 8.53 19.76 -13.92
N PHE A 85 9.11 20.88 -13.47
CA PHE A 85 9.83 20.90 -12.18
C PHE A 85 8.87 20.71 -11.01
N LEU A 86 7.69 21.32 -11.07
CA LEU A 86 6.66 21.19 -10.05
C LEU A 86 6.08 19.77 -10.03
N ASP A 87 5.77 19.21 -11.20
CA ASP A 87 5.20 17.86 -11.33
C ASP A 87 6.19 16.79 -10.87
N ILE A 88 7.45 16.86 -11.28
CA ILE A 88 8.53 15.94 -10.85
C ILE A 88 8.75 16.06 -9.34
N SER A 89 8.79 17.29 -8.81
CA SER A 89 8.95 17.52 -7.37
C SER A 89 7.76 16.95 -6.58
N LEU A 90 6.53 17.03 -7.14
CA LEU A 90 5.34 16.45 -6.52
C LEU A 90 5.43 14.93 -6.53
N PHE A 91 5.81 14.32 -7.65
CA PHE A 91 6.02 12.88 -7.77
C PHE A 91 6.99 12.35 -6.71
N GLN A 92 8.15 13.01 -6.58
CA GLN A 92 9.17 12.68 -5.59
C GLN A 92 8.64 12.86 -4.17
N ALA A 93 7.95 13.96 -3.89
CA ALA A 93 7.36 14.22 -2.58
C ALA A 93 6.36 13.14 -2.16
N LEU A 94 5.47 12.71 -3.06
CA LEU A 94 4.48 11.67 -2.79
C LEU A 94 5.14 10.30 -2.61
N SER A 95 6.09 9.95 -3.49
CA SER A 95 6.84 8.70 -3.41
C SER A 95 7.60 8.56 -2.09
N ALA A 96 8.17 9.67 -1.61
CA ALA A 96 8.94 9.71 -0.37
C ALA A 96 8.09 10.00 0.88
N GLY A 97 6.77 10.22 0.78
CA GLY A 97 5.91 10.53 1.92
C GLY A 97 6.11 11.94 2.53
N HIS A 98 6.62 12.89 1.75
CA HIS A 98 6.83 14.29 2.13
C HIS A 98 5.57 15.13 1.86
N PHE A 99 4.54 14.95 2.70
CA PHE A 99 3.21 15.51 2.49
C PHE A 99 3.10 17.02 2.72
N LYS A 100 3.99 17.67 3.49
CA LYS A 100 3.98 19.14 3.59
C LYS A 100 4.49 19.75 2.29
N ALA A 101 5.56 19.19 1.73
CA ALA A 101 6.09 19.56 0.44
C ALA A 101 5.07 19.32 -0.67
N ALA A 102 4.47 18.12 -0.72
CA ALA A 102 3.43 17.79 -1.70
C ALA A 102 2.23 18.75 -1.63
N TYR A 103 1.76 19.08 -0.41
CA TYR A 103 0.67 20.03 -0.24
C TYR A 103 1.02 21.43 -0.76
N ALA A 104 2.25 21.89 -0.51
CA ALA A 104 2.73 23.18 -1.00
C ALA A 104 2.84 23.21 -2.52
N LEU A 105 3.35 22.13 -3.13
CA LEU A 105 3.48 21.97 -4.58
C LEU A 105 2.11 21.95 -5.27
N LEU A 106 1.16 21.18 -4.73
CA LEU A 106 -0.22 21.19 -5.23
C LEU A 106 -0.82 22.60 -5.17
N ASN A 107 -0.68 23.33 -4.06
CA ASN A 107 -1.17 24.71 -3.98
C ASN A 107 -0.44 25.67 -4.93
N GLY A 108 0.81 25.36 -5.27
CA GLY A 108 1.61 26.11 -6.23
C GLY A 108 1.38 25.73 -7.69
N GLY A 109 0.41 24.86 -7.99
CA GLY A 109 0.03 24.51 -9.36
C GLY A 109 0.71 23.27 -9.94
N ALA A 110 1.44 22.48 -9.16
CA ALA A 110 1.94 21.18 -9.63
C ALA A 110 0.77 20.30 -10.07
N GLU A 111 0.81 19.69 -11.25
CA GLU A 111 -0.26 18.83 -11.76
C GLU A 111 -0.11 17.40 -11.24
N ILE A 112 -1.25 16.72 -11.08
CA ILE A 112 -1.22 15.30 -10.69
C ILE A 112 -0.79 14.44 -11.88
N ILE A 113 -0.11 13.34 -11.58
CA ILE A 113 0.34 12.36 -12.55
C ILE A 113 -0.60 11.16 -12.47
N PHE A 114 -1.05 10.67 -13.60
CA PHE A 114 -1.84 9.46 -13.69
C PHE A 114 -0.93 8.23 -13.83
N SER A 115 -1.51 7.05 -13.66
CA SER A 115 -0.82 5.79 -13.92
C SER A 115 -0.51 5.60 -15.39
N THR A 116 0.32 4.60 -15.69
CA THR A 116 0.65 4.16 -17.07
C THR A 116 -0.55 3.71 -17.89
N TYR A 117 -1.68 3.41 -17.25
CA TYR A 117 -2.91 3.04 -17.94
C TYR A 117 -3.70 4.25 -18.46
N SER A 118 -3.35 5.46 -18.02
CA SER A 118 -3.94 6.68 -18.57
C SER A 118 -3.20 7.08 -19.86
N PRO A 119 -3.92 7.31 -20.98
CA PRO A 119 -3.30 7.74 -22.24
C PRO A 119 -2.59 9.10 -22.08
N ASP A 120 -3.10 9.98 -21.21
CA ASP A 120 -2.55 11.29 -20.91
C ASP A 120 -1.97 11.33 -19.50
N ARG A 121 -0.93 10.52 -19.28
CA ARG A 121 -0.25 10.35 -17.99
C ARG A 121 0.13 11.66 -17.28
N SER A 122 0.53 12.66 -18.07
CA SER A 122 0.72 14.05 -17.63
C SER A 122 0.42 14.96 -18.82
N GLN A 123 -0.12 16.14 -18.55
CA GLN A 123 -0.37 17.18 -19.57
C GLN A 123 0.94 17.80 -20.09
N CYS A 124 2.03 17.71 -19.33
CA CYS A 124 3.33 18.27 -19.69
C CYS A 124 4.23 17.22 -20.36
N CYS A 125 4.73 17.53 -21.55
CA CYS A 125 5.51 16.58 -22.36
C CYS A 125 6.82 16.18 -21.68
N GLU A 126 7.53 17.16 -21.13
CA GLU A 126 8.80 16.99 -20.44
C GLU A 126 8.63 16.11 -19.19
N THR A 127 7.50 16.26 -18.48
CA THR A 127 7.14 15.38 -17.36
C THR A 127 6.93 13.93 -17.83
N ARG A 128 6.25 13.72 -18.97
CA ARG A 128 6.03 12.38 -19.53
C ARG A 128 7.33 11.71 -19.96
N GLU A 129 8.26 12.45 -20.54
CA GLU A 129 9.59 11.95 -20.91
C GLU A 129 10.37 11.55 -19.64
N TRP A 130 10.42 12.42 -18.64
CA TRP A 130 11.07 12.12 -17.37
C TRP A 130 10.51 10.86 -16.69
N LEU A 131 9.18 10.68 -16.72
CA LEU A 131 8.52 9.50 -16.16
C LEU A 131 8.92 8.20 -16.88
N LYS A 132 9.12 8.20 -18.20
CA LYS A 132 9.56 6.99 -18.92
C LYS A 132 10.92 6.50 -18.46
N ASP A 133 11.80 7.42 -18.09
CA ASP A 133 13.18 7.10 -17.72
C ASP A 133 13.34 6.80 -16.22
N ASN A 134 12.42 7.29 -15.36
CA ASN A 134 12.60 7.27 -13.91
C ASN A 134 11.49 6.57 -13.12
N ASP A 135 10.33 6.30 -13.72
CA ASP A 135 9.23 5.62 -13.02
C ASP A 135 9.16 4.13 -13.35
N VAL A 136 9.66 3.34 -12.41
CA VAL A 136 9.74 1.88 -12.51
C VAL A 136 8.39 1.19 -12.32
N LEU A 137 7.42 1.83 -11.64
CA LEU A 137 6.19 1.15 -11.17
C LEU A 137 4.92 1.56 -11.91
N GLY A 138 4.96 2.65 -12.68
CA GLY A 138 3.80 3.09 -13.44
C GLY A 138 2.67 3.68 -12.60
N LEU A 139 2.94 4.05 -11.35
CA LEU A 139 1.91 4.48 -10.40
C LEU A 139 1.50 5.94 -10.64
N GLY A 140 0.22 6.24 -10.36
CA GLY A 140 -0.30 7.60 -10.31
C GLY A 140 -0.05 8.28 -8.97
N SER A 141 -0.24 9.60 -8.91
CA SER A 141 -0.06 10.41 -7.70
C SER A 141 -0.89 9.90 -6.52
N LEU A 142 -2.12 9.45 -6.76
CA LEU A 142 -2.98 8.90 -5.70
C LEU A 142 -2.40 7.62 -5.11
N ALA A 143 -1.91 6.72 -5.97
CA ALA A 143 -1.32 5.45 -5.55
C ALA A 143 0.02 5.65 -4.81
N HIS A 144 0.88 6.56 -5.29
CA HIS A 144 2.09 6.95 -4.54
C HIS A 144 1.77 7.52 -3.16
N ALA A 145 0.76 8.41 -3.08
CA ALA A 145 0.31 8.97 -1.81
C ALA A 145 -0.28 7.88 -0.90
N ALA A 146 -1.04 6.93 -1.43
CA ALA A 146 -1.63 5.83 -0.67
C ALA A 146 -0.55 4.94 -0.05
N ARG A 147 0.46 4.57 -0.86
CA ARG A 147 1.58 3.70 -0.48
C ARG A 147 2.44 4.21 0.67
N SER A 148 2.62 5.53 0.80
CA SER A 148 3.63 6.09 1.71
C SER A 148 3.40 5.64 3.16
N ARG A 149 4.48 5.20 3.82
CA ARG A 149 4.48 4.60 5.17
C ARG A 149 5.19 5.51 6.16
N TYR A 150 4.63 5.76 7.32
CA TYR A 150 5.29 6.65 8.29
C TYR A 150 6.58 6.01 8.84
N HIS A 151 6.51 4.73 9.20
CA HIS A 151 7.56 4.02 9.92
C HIS A 151 8.76 3.68 9.04
N MET A 152 8.53 3.24 7.80
CA MET A 152 9.64 2.97 6.86
C MET A 152 10.34 4.24 6.40
N THR A 153 9.63 5.37 6.33
CA THR A 153 10.20 6.61 5.80
C THR A 153 11.00 7.38 6.85
N PHE A 154 10.60 7.35 8.13
CA PHE A 154 11.15 8.28 9.13
C PHE A 154 11.74 7.63 10.40
N TRP A 155 11.44 6.38 10.75
CA TRP A 155 11.96 5.81 12.01
C TRP A 155 13.48 5.56 11.99
N TYR A 156 14.07 5.31 10.82
CA TYR A 156 15.49 5.00 10.70
C TYR A 156 16.36 6.22 10.36
N LYS A 157 15.76 7.41 10.20
CA LYS A 157 16.52 8.63 9.91
C LYS A 157 17.15 9.16 11.20
N SER A 158 18.45 9.42 11.15
CA SER A 158 19.23 9.99 12.26
C SER A 158 18.90 11.46 12.56
N THR A 159 18.20 12.13 11.63
CA THR A 159 17.72 13.50 11.79
C THR A 159 16.36 13.52 12.50
N ALA A 160 16.07 14.64 13.18
CA ALA A 160 14.76 14.82 13.81
C ALA A 160 13.64 14.57 12.79
N PRO A 161 12.61 13.76 13.13
CA PRO A 161 11.56 13.41 12.18
C PRO A 161 10.85 14.69 11.71
N PRO A 162 10.52 14.80 10.41
CA PRO A 162 9.88 16.01 9.88
C PRO A 162 8.47 16.21 10.45
N TYR A 163 7.86 15.17 11.04
CA TYR A 163 6.57 15.22 11.70
C TYR A 163 6.73 15.07 13.21
N ALA A 164 5.91 15.82 13.97
CA ALA A 164 5.91 15.76 15.43
C ALA A 164 5.32 14.44 15.97
N SER A 165 4.44 13.81 15.20
CA SER A 165 3.81 12.52 15.50
C SER A 165 3.30 11.87 14.21
N GLU A 166 2.98 10.58 14.31
CA GLU A 166 2.33 9.83 13.23
C GLU A 166 0.92 10.38 12.92
N GLU A 167 0.14 10.73 13.93
CA GLU A 167 -1.16 11.40 13.76
C GLU A 167 -1.01 12.70 12.96
N TYR A 168 0.06 13.47 13.22
CA TYR A 168 0.33 14.69 12.49
C TYR A 168 0.73 14.42 11.02
N PHE A 169 1.48 13.35 10.76
CA PHE A 169 1.75 12.86 9.41
C PHE A 169 0.45 12.50 8.68
N TRP A 170 -0.42 11.73 9.32
CA TRP A 170 -1.71 11.32 8.74
C TRP A 170 -2.60 12.53 8.40
N LYS A 171 -2.66 13.52 9.30
CA LYS A 171 -3.39 14.78 9.04
C LYS A 171 -2.92 15.50 7.77
N TRP A 172 -1.63 15.48 7.48
CA TRP A 172 -1.09 16.04 6.24
C TRP A 172 -1.35 15.15 5.03
N LYS A 173 -1.17 13.83 5.18
CA LYS A 173 -1.47 12.82 4.16
C LYS A 173 -2.92 12.94 3.69
N GLY A 174 -3.89 12.97 4.62
CA GLY A 174 -5.32 13.17 4.33
C GLY A 174 -5.62 14.44 3.53
N LYS A 175 -4.98 15.58 3.88
CA LYS A 175 -5.14 16.84 3.12
C LYS A 175 -4.63 16.75 1.69
N VAL A 176 -3.51 16.04 1.48
CA VAL A 176 -2.92 15.86 0.15
C VAL A 176 -3.78 14.92 -0.68
N LEU A 177 -4.25 13.81 -0.10
CA LEU A 177 -5.14 12.86 -0.78
C LEU A 177 -6.44 13.49 -1.22
N GLU A 178 -7.09 14.27 -0.36
CA GLU A 178 -8.33 14.96 -0.72
C GLU A 178 -8.09 15.93 -1.90
N LYS A 179 -6.97 16.64 -1.91
CA LYS A 179 -6.59 17.51 -3.04
C LYS A 179 -6.33 16.73 -4.33
N ILE A 180 -5.60 15.61 -4.26
CA ILE A 180 -5.35 14.75 -5.42
C ILE A 180 -6.67 14.20 -5.94
N TRP A 181 -7.54 13.70 -5.06
CA TRP A 181 -8.84 13.16 -5.41
C TRP A 181 -9.76 14.19 -6.06
N VAL A 182 -9.86 15.40 -5.52
CA VAL A 182 -10.64 16.49 -6.15
C VAL A 182 -10.15 16.77 -7.58
N ARG A 183 -8.84 16.77 -7.81
CA ARG A 183 -8.28 16.96 -9.16
C ARG A 183 -8.53 15.78 -10.08
N LEU A 184 -8.41 14.57 -9.56
CA LEU A 184 -8.75 13.34 -10.26
C LEU A 184 -10.21 13.42 -10.76
N GLN A 185 -11.15 13.76 -9.87
CA GLN A 185 -12.55 13.92 -10.23
C GLN A 185 -12.77 15.01 -11.28
N LEU A 186 -12.17 16.19 -11.10
CA LEU A 186 -12.33 17.29 -12.05
C LEU A 186 -11.85 16.91 -13.46
N HIS A 187 -10.74 16.17 -13.56
CA HIS A 187 -10.21 15.69 -14.83
C HIS A 187 -11.21 14.75 -15.54
N PHE A 188 -11.68 13.71 -14.84
CA PHE A 188 -12.55 12.70 -15.47
C PHE A 188 -14.03 13.13 -15.59
N ILE A 189 -14.51 14.08 -14.78
CA ILE A 189 -15.86 14.67 -14.94
C ILE A 189 -15.95 15.49 -16.24
N GLN A 190 -14.87 16.19 -16.62
CA GLN A 190 -14.83 16.94 -17.87
C GLN A 190 -14.96 16.00 -19.08
N ASP A 191 -14.33 14.83 -19.05
CA ASP A 191 -14.42 13.83 -20.13
C ASP A 191 -15.81 13.20 -20.28
N ILE A 192 -16.55 13.03 -19.19
CA ILE A 192 -17.93 12.51 -19.21
C ILE A 192 -18.87 13.48 -19.94
N SER A 193 -18.65 14.79 -19.80
CA SER A 193 -19.46 15.82 -20.47
C SER A 193 -19.26 15.90 -21.98
N LEU A 194 -18.18 15.31 -22.52
CA LEU A 194 -17.85 15.25 -23.94
C LEU A 194 -18.33 13.96 -24.62
N GLY A 195 -19.10 13.11 -23.94
CA GLY A 195 -19.74 11.94 -24.56
C GLY A 195 -18.84 10.71 -24.68
N LEU A 196 -17.81 10.56 -23.84
CA LEU A 196 -16.96 9.35 -23.72
C LEU A 196 -17.11 8.64 -22.35
N PRO A 197 -18.34 8.32 -21.87
CA PRO A 197 -18.58 8.02 -20.47
C PRO A 197 -18.01 6.66 -20.02
N SER A 198 -17.79 5.71 -20.95
CA SER A 198 -17.33 4.37 -20.59
C SER A 198 -15.83 4.29 -20.30
N VAL A 199 -14.99 5.02 -21.06
CA VAL A 199 -13.52 4.94 -20.94
C VAL A 199 -13.02 5.80 -19.77
N ALA A 200 -13.53 7.02 -19.62
CA ALA A 200 -13.16 7.91 -18.52
C ALA A 200 -13.51 7.30 -17.14
N ASN A 201 -14.65 6.62 -17.04
CA ASN A 201 -15.09 5.96 -15.81
C ASN A 201 -14.23 4.73 -15.47
N GLN A 202 -13.77 3.99 -16.49
CA GLN A 202 -12.83 2.87 -16.29
C GLN A 202 -11.45 3.35 -15.83
N THR A 203 -10.89 4.40 -16.43
CA THR A 203 -9.59 4.94 -16.00
C THR A 203 -9.64 5.52 -14.60
N TYR A 204 -10.71 6.28 -14.27
CA TYR A 204 -10.95 6.78 -12.91
C TYR A 204 -11.04 5.63 -11.88
N SER A 205 -11.83 4.59 -12.17
CA SER A 205 -11.94 3.42 -11.30
C SER A 205 -10.60 2.70 -11.13
N ARG A 206 -9.82 2.57 -12.20
CA ARG A 206 -8.47 1.98 -12.13
C ARG A 206 -7.54 2.78 -11.23
N GLU A 207 -7.52 4.10 -11.32
CA GLU A 207 -6.71 4.96 -10.42
C GLU A 207 -7.05 4.73 -8.94
N LEU A 208 -8.34 4.62 -8.62
CA LEU A 208 -8.80 4.29 -7.26
C LEU A 208 -8.39 2.88 -6.84
N ASN A 209 -8.51 1.88 -7.74
CA ASN A 209 -8.19 0.49 -7.44
C ASN A 209 -6.68 0.26 -7.26
N MET A 210 -5.84 0.92 -8.07
CA MET A 210 -4.38 0.92 -7.85
C MET A 210 -4.03 1.58 -6.53
N ALA A 211 -4.66 2.71 -6.19
CA ALA A 211 -4.44 3.33 -4.90
C ALA A 211 -4.88 2.42 -3.74
N LEU A 212 -5.96 1.66 -3.90
CA LEU A 212 -6.42 0.68 -2.90
C LEU A 212 -5.41 -0.46 -2.73
N ALA A 213 -4.89 -0.99 -3.84
CA ALA A 213 -3.84 -2.01 -3.81
C ALA A 213 -2.58 -1.51 -3.10
N GLU A 214 -2.13 -0.29 -3.41
CA GLU A 214 -0.97 0.32 -2.77
C GLU A 214 -1.22 0.66 -1.29
N ALA A 215 -2.42 1.11 -0.94
CA ALA A 215 -2.85 1.33 0.45
C ALA A 215 -2.78 0.05 1.27
N ALA A 216 -3.16 -1.09 0.69
CA ALA A 216 -3.07 -2.40 1.33
C ALA A 216 -1.63 -2.83 1.63
N THR A 217 -0.62 -2.21 0.99
CA THR A 217 0.79 -2.41 1.38
C THR A 217 1.23 -1.51 2.52
N ALA A 218 0.50 -0.44 2.84
CA ALA A 218 0.95 0.54 3.83
C ALA A 218 0.89 -0.01 5.28
N ASP A 219 1.50 0.73 6.22
CA ASP A 219 1.60 0.38 7.65
C ASP A 219 0.32 0.74 8.43
N ALA A 220 0.44 1.20 9.68
CA ALA A 220 -0.65 1.52 10.64
C ALA A 220 -1.96 2.02 10.03
N HIS A 221 -1.86 3.03 9.18
CA HIS A 221 -2.99 3.77 8.61
C HIS A 221 -3.44 3.25 7.26
N SER A 222 -2.97 2.07 6.86
CA SER A 222 -3.48 1.36 5.69
C SER A 222 -4.98 1.13 5.77
N ILE A 223 -5.52 0.82 6.96
CA ILE A 223 -6.96 0.62 7.16
C ILE A 223 -7.74 1.89 6.89
N ASP A 224 -7.37 3.01 7.52
CA ASP A 224 -8.01 4.31 7.32
C ASP A 224 -7.95 4.74 5.84
N MET A 225 -6.82 4.45 5.18
CA MET A 225 -6.63 4.72 3.76
C MET A 225 -7.52 3.85 2.87
N MET A 226 -7.52 2.54 3.10
CA MET A 226 -8.32 1.59 2.33
C MET A 226 -9.81 1.93 2.49
N GLU A 227 -10.27 2.20 3.71
CA GLU A 227 -11.64 2.60 3.98
C GLU A 227 -11.98 3.93 3.29
N TYR A 228 -11.09 4.93 3.35
CA TYR A 228 -11.25 6.18 2.60
C TYR A 228 -11.41 5.92 1.10
N LEU A 229 -10.53 5.13 0.49
CA LEU A 229 -10.57 4.85 -0.95
C LEU A 229 -11.83 4.08 -1.36
N ILE A 230 -12.26 3.09 -0.57
CA ILE A 230 -13.50 2.36 -0.80
C ILE A 230 -14.70 3.31 -0.74
N ARG A 231 -14.75 4.21 0.26
CA ARG A 231 -15.80 5.26 0.33
C ARG A 231 -15.78 6.22 -0.85
N LYS A 232 -14.62 6.42 -1.49
CA LYS A 232 -14.48 7.24 -2.72
C LYS A 232 -14.78 6.46 -4.01
N GLY A 233 -15.14 5.19 -3.91
CA GLY A 233 -15.59 4.35 -5.04
C GLY A 233 -14.54 3.38 -5.57
N ALA A 234 -13.47 3.10 -4.82
CA ALA A 234 -12.60 1.97 -5.16
C ALA A 234 -13.39 0.66 -5.06
N ASP A 235 -13.30 -0.17 -6.11
CA ASP A 235 -14.00 -1.44 -6.20
C ASP A 235 -13.26 -2.48 -5.36
N ALA A 236 -13.85 -2.86 -4.23
CA ALA A 236 -13.37 -3.97 -3.39
C ALA A 236 -13.98 -5.33 -3.80
N HIS A 237 -15.03 -5.34 -4.62
CA HIS A 237 -15.77 -6.53 -5.04
C HIS A 237 -15.17 -7.25 -6.25
N CYS A 238 -14.05 -6.75 -6.79
CA CYS A 238 -13.36 -7.31 -7.97
C CYS A 238 -14.22 -7.35 -9.25
N GLN A 239 -15.32 -6.60 -9.36
CA GLN A 239 -16.24 -6.69 -10.50
C GLN A 239 -15.67 -6.05 -11.76
N ASN A 240 -15.05 -4.88 -11.62
CA ASN A 240 -14.63 -4.06 -12.76
C ASN A 240 -13.14 -4.18 -13.08
N SER A 241 -12.31 -4.58 -12.11
CA SER A 241 -10.86 -4.70 -12.26
C SER A 241 -10.30 -5.79 -11.34
N PRO A 242 -10.65 -7.07 -11.58
CA PRO A 242 -10.34 -8.17 -10.67
C PRO A 242 -8.84 -8.34 -10.40
N GLN A 243 -7.97 -7.99 -11.34
CA GLN A 243 -6.51 -8.06 -11.14
C GLN A 243 -6.01 -6.96 -10.18
N LEU A 244 -6.50 -5.72 -10.31
CA LEU A 244 -6.07 -4.59 -9.47
C LEU A 244 -6.69 -4.68 -8.07
N THR A 245 -7.99 -4.97 -7.98
CA THR A 245 -8.65 -5.21 -6.69
C THR A 245 -8.11 -6.48 -6.02
N GLY A 246 -7.87 -7.53 -6.81
CA GLY A 246 -7.20 -8.74 -6.36
C GLY A 246 -5.80 -8.50 -5.79
N GLN A 247 -5.10 -7.47 -6.28
CA GLN A 247 -3.82 -7.05 -5.72
C GLN A 247 -3.95 -6.49 -4.29
N ALA A 248 -5.06 -5.80 -3.97
CA ALA A 248 -5.31 -5.35 -2.59
C ALA A 248 -5.50 -6.54 -1.64
N TRP A 249 -6.24 -7.57 -2.07
CA TRP A 249 -6.40 -8.82 -1.33
C TRP A 249 -5.07 -9.55 -1.17
N HIS A 250 -4.32 -9.72 -2.25
CA HIS A 250 -2.98 -10.29 -2.23
C HIS A 250 -2.07 -9.56 -1.23
N ASN A 251 -2.06 -8.23 -1.25
CA ASN A 251 -1.23 -7.42 -0.36
C ASN A 251 -1.66 -7.54 1.11
N ALA A 252 -2.97 -7.62 1.38
CA ALA A 252 -3.49 -7.90 2.72
C ALA A 252 -3.05 -9.28 3.22
N LEU A 253 -3.09 -10.31 2.37
CA LEU A 253 -2.63 -11.65 2.71
C LEU A 253 -1.12 -11.76 2.88
N ASN A 254 -0.36 -10.84 2.28
CA ASN A 254 1.09 -10.73 2.43
C ASN A 254 1.53 -9.90 3.64
N GLU A 255 0.61 -9.36 4.43
CA GLU A 255 0.94 -8.57 5.61
C GLU A 255 1.75 -9.36 6.65
N GLU A 256 2.82 -8.76 7.15
CA GLU A 256 3.74 -9.39 8.09
C GLU A 256 3.35 -9.14 9.55
N VAL A 257 2.59 -8.07 9.82
CA VAL A 257 2.13 -7.69 11.15
C VAL A 257 0.75 -8.29 11.43
N PRO A 258 0.60 -9.21 12.40
CA PRO A 258 -0.66 -9.92 12.63
C PRO A 258 -1.88 -9.03 12.86
N ALA A 259 -1.76 -7.99 13.70
CA ALA A 259 -2.88 -7.07 13.93
C ALA A 259 -3.34 -6.34 12.64
N LEU A 260 -2.40 -5.96 11.77
CA LEU A 260 -2.73 -5.33 10.48
C LEU A 260 -3.30 -6.35 9.50
N PHE A 261 -2.80 -7.58 9.49
CA PHE A 261 -3.33 -8.67 8.68
C PHE A 261 -4.82 -8.87 8.99
N GLU A 262 -5.15 -9.05 10.28
CA GLU A 262 -6.52 -9.23 10.75
C GLU A 262 -7.42 -8.06 10.31
N ALA A 263 -6.96 -6.82 10.53
CA ALA A 263 -7.73 -5.63 10.20
C ALA A 263 -7.96 -5.48 8.68
N LYS A 264 -6.94 -5.71 7.85
CA LYS A 264 -7.02 -5.59 6.38
C LYS A 264 -7.94 -6.66 5.81
N VAL A 265 -7.81 -7.89 6.29
CA VAL A 265 -8.67 -9.00 5.89
C VAL A 265 -10.13 -8.70 6.22
N ASN A 266 -10.41 -8.30 7.46
CA ASN A 266 -11.78 -7.97 7.88
C ASN A 266 -12.40 -6.84 7.07
N LEU A 267 -11.63 -5.79 6.79
CA LEU A 267 -12.11 -4.67 5.98
C LEU A 267 -12.47 -5.13 4.57
N LEU A 268 -11.61 -5.91 3.91
CA LEU A 268 -11.86 -6.38 2.55
C LEU A 268 -13.02 -7.39 2.49
N LEU A 269 -13.14 -8.28 3.46
CA LEU A 269 -14.28 -9.20 3.57
C LEU A 269 -15.59 -8.45 3.80
N TYR A 270 -15.59 -7.43 4.68
CA TYR A 270 -16.75 -6.57 4.92
C TYR A 270 -17.20 -5.85 3.64
N HIS A 271 -16.24 -5.44 2.80
CA HIS A 271 -16.48 -4.86 1.49
C HIS A 271 -16.52 -5.90 0.36
N GLY A 272 -16.83 -7.15 0.67
CA GLY A 272 -17.20 -8.19 -0.28
C GLY A 272 -16.14 -8.54 -1.33
N VAL A 273 -14.86 -8.55 -0.95
CA VAL A 273 -13.81 -9.17 -1.76
C VAL A 273 -14.12 -10.65 -1.99
N ASP A 274 -13.74 -11.21 -3.13
CA ASP A 274 -13.79 -12.68 -3.34
C ASP A 274 -12.71 -13.34 -2.46
N PRO A 275 -13.11 -14.06 -1.38
CA PRO A 275 -12.13 -14.62 -0.45
C PRO A 275 -11.42 -15.85 -1.02
N MET A 276 -11.98 -16.49 -2.05
CA MET A 276 -11.49 -17.77 -2.57
C MET A 276 -10.43 -17.60 -3.66
N LYS A 277 -10.22 -16.36 -4.13
CA LYS A 277 -9.36 -16.07 -5.27
C LYS A 277 -8.29 -15.04 -4.93
N VAL A 278 -7.05 -15.51 -4.85
CA VAL A 278 -5.85 -14.69 -4.69
C VAL A 278 -5.17 -14.53 -6.04
N TRP A 279 -5.09 -13.30 -6.53
CA TRP A 279 -4.39 -13.02 -7.79
C TRP A 279 -2.89 -12.90 -7.55
N THR A 280 -2.10 -13.66 -8.31
CA THR A 280 -0.64 -13.54 -8.35
C THR A 280 -0.18 -13.30 -9.79
N TRP A 281 1.11 -13.00 -9.96
CA TRP A 281 1.69 -12.84 -11.29
C TRP A 281 1.65 -14.14 -12.13
N GLU A 282 1.53 -15.31 -11.48
CA GLU A 282 1.39 -16.63 -12.14
C GLU A 282 -0.06 -16.97 -12.49
N GLY A 283 -1.02 -16.15 -12.04
CA GLY A 283 -2.46 -16.39 -12.21
C GLY A 283 -3.23 -16.41 -10.90
N ALA A 284 -4.49 -16.82 -10.98
CA ALA A 284 -5.34 -16.94 -9.81
C ALA A 284 -5.03 -18.23 -9.03
N ARG A 285 -4.94 -18.12 -7.71
CA ARG A 285 -4.70 -19.20 -6.76
C ARG A 285 -5.75 -19.16 -5.64
N THR A 286 -5.97 -20.27 -4.96
CA THR A 286 -6.74 -20.26 -3.71
C THR A 286 -5.86 -19.77 -2.54
N PRO A 287 -6.43 -19.29 -1.42
CA PRO A 287 -5.65 -18.90 -0.25
C PRO A 287 -4.75 -20.02 0.28
N ILE A 288 -5.20 -21.28 0.26
CA ILE A 288 -4.37 -22.42 0.68
C ILE A 288 -3.14 -22.56 -0.23
N GLN A 289 -3.31 -22.51 -1.55
CA GLN A 289 -2.20 -22.58 -2.51
C GLN A 289 -1.22 -21.43 -2.33
N PHE A 290 -1.74 -20.22 -2.09
CA PHE A 290 -0.93 -19.03 -1.84
C PHE A 290 -0.04 -19.21 -0.62
N PHE A 291 -0.59 -19.59 0.55
CA PHE A 291 0.19 -19.73 1.77
C PHE A 291 1.13 -20.92 1.75
N LEU A 292 0.74 -22.07 1.19
CA LEU A 292 1.64 -23.22 1.07
C LEU A 292 2.82 -22.93 0.14
N THR A 293 2.58 -22.24 -0.97
CA THR A 293 3.66 -21.81 -1.88
C THR A 293 4.59 -20.81 -1.18
N LYS A 294 4.03 -19.88 -0.39
CA LYS A 294 4.80 -18.91 0.40
C LYS A 294 5.68 -19.64 1.43
N LEU A 295 5.11 -20.55 2.21
CA LEU A 295 5.83 -21.38 3.19
C LEU A 295 6.97 -22.17 2.55
N TYR A 296 6.71 -22.82 1.41
CA TYR A 296 7.72 -23.59 0.66
C TYR A 296 8.87 -22.69 0.21
N ARG A 297 8.58 -21.54 -0.43
CA ARG A 297 9.60 -20.61 -0.91
C ARG A 297 10.45 -20.03 0.22
N ASP A 298 9.82 -19.57 1.29
CA ASP A 298 10.54 -18.97 2.42
C ASP A 298 11.33 -20.02 3.21
N SER A 299 10.93 -21.29 3.21
CA SER A 299 11.71 -22.37 3.84
C SER A 299 12.88 -22.86 2.98
N LEU A 300 12.86 -22.61 1.67
CA LEU A 300 13.99 -22.89 0.77
C LEU A 300 15.03 -21.78 0.73
N TYR A 301 14.58 -20.52 0.80
CA TYR A 301 15.42 -19.36 0.50
C TYR A 301 15.47 -18.31 1.60
N GLY A 302 14.60 -18.40 2.61
CA GLY A 302 14.47 -17.42 3.69
C GLY A 302 15.31 -17.76 4.91
N GLU A 303 15.62 -16.73 5.70
CA GLU A 303 16.39 -16.85 6.95
C GLU A 303 15.48 -16.92 8.20
N GLU A 304 14.16 -16.74 8.05
CA GLU A 304 13.24 -16.47 9.18
C GLU A 304 12.83 -17.70 10.01
N GLY A 305 13.13 -18.92 9.57
CA GLY A 305 12.97 -20.15 10.37
C GLY A 305 11.56 -20.44 10.90
N SER A 306 11.47 -21.05 12.09
CA SER A 306 10.21 -21.54 12.68
C SER A 306 9.19 -20.48 13.12
N PRO A 307 9.56 -19.26 13.59
CA PRO A 307 8.59 -18.22 13.93
C PRO A 307 7.75 -17.77 12.73
N PHE A 308 8.36 -17.71 11.54
CA PHE A 308 7.66 -17.39 10.29
C PHE A 308 6.59 -18.44 9.96
N VAL A 309 6.94 -19.73 10.05
CA VAL A 309 6.02 -20.84 9.75
C VAL A 309 4.82 -20.80 10.70
N ASN A 310 5.05 -20.65 12.00
CA ASN A 310 3.97 -20.58 12.99
C ASN A 310 3.04 -19.38 12.75
N LYS A 311 3.60 -18.21 12.40
CA LYS A 311 2.82 -17.01 12.04
C LYS A 311 1.91 -17.28 10.84
N VAL A 312 2.45 -17.85 9.76
CA VAL A 312 1.66 -18.14 8.55
C VAL A 312 0.58 -19.19 8.82
N LEU A 313 0.87 -20.24 9.59
CA LEU A 313 -0.15 -21.21 10.00
C LEU A 313 -1.27 -20.56 10.84
N GLY A 314 -0.93 -19.57 11.67
CA GLY A 314 -1.92 -18.76 12.39
C GLY A 314 -2.81 -17.92 11.45
N TYR A 315 -2.25 -17.36 10.37
CA TYR A 315 -3.04 -16.67 9.33
C TYR A 315 -3.97 -17.63 8.59
N MET A 316 -3.50 -18.85 8.29
CA MET A 316 -4.33 -19.86 7.65
C MET A 316 -5.49 -20.31 8.54
N ASP A 317 -5.26 -20.52 9.83
CA ASP A 317 -6.30 -20.79 10.84
C ASP A 317 -7.36 -19.68 10.89
N TYR A 318 -6.92 -18.42 10.81
CA TYR A 318 -7.83 -17.28 10.80
C TYR A 318 -8.75 -17.29 9.60
N LEU A 319 -8.16 -17.41 8.40
CA LEU A 319 -8.89 -17.42 7.15
C LEU A 319 -9.86 -18.60 7.08
N GLU A 320 -9.47 -19.77 7.60
CA GLU A 320 -10.37 -20.90 7.74
C GLU A 320 -11.54 -20.58 8.67
N SER A 321 -11.29 -19.94 9.82
CA SER A 321 -12.36 -19.52 10.73
C SER A 321 -13.32 -18.48 10.13
N CYS A 322 -12.85 -17.70 9.14
CA CYS A 322 -13.65 -16.79 8.33
C CYS A 322 -14.31 -17.47 7.12
N GLY A 323 -14.14 -18.79 6.93
CA GLY A 323 -14.66 -19.53 5.77
C GLY A 323 -13.95 -19.22 4.45
N CYS A 324 -12.79 -18.56 4.49
CA CYS A 324 -12.02 -18.08 3.34
C CYS A 324 -10.94 -19.08 2.89
N LEU A 325 -10.61 -20.06 3.73
CA LEU A 325 -9.60 -21.08 3.44
C LEU A 325 -10.17 -22.47 3.73
N ARG A 326 -9.89 -23.42 2.84
CA ARG A 326 -10.25 -24.83 3.01
C ARG A 326 -8.99 -25.68 2.87
N TRP A 327 -8.81 -26.63 3.78
CA TRP A 327 -7.75 -27.62 3.69
C TRP A 327 -8.17 -28.77 2.76
N PRO A 328 -7.23 -29.37 2.00
CA PRO A 328 -7.52 -30.56 1.21
C PRO A 328 -7.93 -31.75 2.08
N GLN A 329 -9.00 -32.44 1.69
CA GLN A 329 -9.61 -33.52 2.47
C GLN A 329 -8.66 -34.71 2.68
N THR A 330 -7.94 -35.10 1.63
CA THR A 330 -6.97 -36.21 1.65
C THR A 330 -5.89 -36.04 2.71
N THR A 331 -5.48 -34.79 2.97
CA THR A 331 -4.46 -34.44 3.96
C THR A 331 -4.98 -34.54 5.40
N LEU A 332 -6.28 -34.41 5.66
CA LEU A 332 -6.79 -34.58 7.02
C LEU A 332 -7.03 -36.06 7.38
N GLU A 333 -7.27 -36.90 6.38
CA GLU A 333 -7.57 -38.33 6.57
C GLU A 333 -6.31 -39.22 6.55
N SER A 334 -5.25 -38.83 5.83
CA SER A 334 -4.04 -39.66 5.65
C SER A 334 -2.95 -39.47 6.71
N PHE A 335 -3.08 -38.52 7.64
CA PHE A 335 -2.08 -38.31 8.70
C PHE A 335 -2.29 -39.34 9.83
N VAL A 336 -1.52 -40.42 9.77
CA VAL A 336 -1.39 -41.37 10.87
C VAL A 336 -0.06 -41.09 11.58
N PRO A 337 -0.06 -40.71 12.87
CA PRO A 337 1.14 -40.30 13.61
C PRO A 337 2.01 -41.47 14.07
N ASP A 338 2.03 -42.58 13.34
CA ASP A 338 2.84 -43.75 13.68
C ASP A 338 3.91 -44.00 12.60
N ILE A 339 5.16 -43.95 13.06
CA ILE A 339 6.38 -44.39 12.39
C ILE A 339 6.92 -43.43 11.30
N GLY A 340 7.67 -42.41 11.72
CA GLY A 340 8.92 -41.92 11.09
C GLY A 340 8.97 -41.53 9.60
N THR A 341 7.87 -41.64 8.87
CA THR A 341 7.74 -41.39 7.44
C THR A 341 6.32 -40.90 7.19
N VAL A 342 6.17 -39.60 6.93
CA VAL A 342 4.90 -39.01 6.50
C VAL A 342 4.68 -39.45 5.05
N GLN A 343 3.87 -40.49 4.84
CA GLN A 343 3.33 -40.81 3.52
C GLN A 343 2.01 -40.07 3.37
N LEU A 344 1.99 -39.04 2.53
CA LEU A 344 0.75 -38.54 1.95
C LEU A 344 0.23 -39.64 1.01
N ASN A 345 -0.57 -40.57 1.55
CA ASN A 345 -1.32 -41.50 0.72
C ASN A 345 -2.49 -40.72 0.09
N GLY A 346 -2.17 -39.97 -0.97
CA GLY A 346 -3.16 -39.46 -1.90
C GLY A 346 -3.81 -40.63 -2.63
N THR A 347 -4.91 -41.16 -2.09
CA THR A 347 -5.85 -41.87 -2.95
C THR A 347 -6.50 -40.78 -3.81
N ILE A 348 -6.15 -40.73 -5.10
CA ILE A 348 -6.98 -40.01 -6.06
C ILE A 348 -8.34 -40.69 -6.00
N GLY A 349 -9.27 -40.08 -5.27
CA GLY A 349 -10.67 -40.44 -5.32
C GLY A 349 -11.15 -40.18 -6.74
N ASN A 350 -11.11 -41.22 -7.58
CA ASN A 350 -11.95 -41.31 -8.74
C ASN A 350 -13.39 -41.50 -8.22
N ASP A 351 -13.99 -40.43 -7.70
CA ASP A 351 -15.45 -40.37 -7.67
C ASP A 351 -15.89 -40.19 -9.12
N GLN A 352 -16.26 -41.33 -9.71
CA GLN A 352 -17.09 -41.40 -10.89
C GLN A 352 -18.43 -40.70 -10.57
N THR A 353 -18.47 -39.40 -10.79
CA THR A 353 -19.68 -38.73 -11.25
C THR A 353 -19.41 -38.30 -12.68
N GLU A 354 -19.90 -39.15 -13.58
CA GLU A 354 -19.91 -38.91 -15.02
C GLU A 354 -20.60 -37.58 -15.36
N GLU A 355 -20.00 -36.88 -16.31
CA GLU A 355 -20.63 -35.97 -17.28
C GLU A 355 -21.48 -34.81 -16.71
N ASN A 356 -20.83 -33.67 -16.47
CA ASN A 356 -21.06 -32.44 -17.25
C ASN A 356 -20.09 -31.32 -16.81
N ASP A 357 -19.71 -30.49 -17.78
CA ASP A 357 -18.87 -29.28 -17.69
C ASP A 357 -17.35 -29.48 -17.73
N LEU A 358 -16.86 -29.63 -18.97
CA LEU A 358 -15.50 -29.40 -19.42
C LEU A 358 -15.12 -27.90 -19.28
N CYS A 359 -14.82 -27.45 -18.07
CA CYS A 359 -13.96 -26.31 -17.73
C CYS A 359 -13.65 -26.38 -16.23
N ASP A 360 -12.38 -26.26 -15.82
CA ASP A 360 -11.89 -26.08 -14.42
C ASP A 360 -11.42 -27.32 -13.61
N ALA A 361 -11.04 -28.43 -14.24
CA ALA A 361 -10.45 -29.60 -13.55
C ALA A 361 -8.92 -29.53 -13.31
N HIS A 362 -8.36 -28.35 -12.99
CA HIS A 362 -6.98 -28.21 -12.52
C HIS A 362 -6.96 -27.76 -11.05
N GLY A 363 -6.95 -28.73 -10.13
CA GLY A 363 -6.42 -28.65 -8.76
C GLY A 363 -6.84 -27.45 -7.92
N VAL A 364 -8.03 -27.51 -7.32
CA VAL A 364 -8.63 -26.42 -6.52
C VAL A 364 -8.32 -26.55 -5.02
N ASP A 365 -7.67 -27.62 -4.56
CA ASP A 365 -7.67 -28.00 -3.13
C ASP A 365 -6.33 -27.78 -2.38
N GLY A 366 -5.23 -27.47 -3.06
CA GLY A 366 -3.90 -27.30 -2.42
C GLY A 366 -3.12 -28.59 -2.18
N SER A 367 -3.63 -29.75 -2.61
CA SER A 367 -2.98 -31.06 -2.45
C SER A 367 -1.62 -31.13 -3.14
N ARG A 368 -1.51 -30.51 -4.33
CA ARG A 368 -0.26 -30.46 -5.10
C ARG A 368 0.86 -29.76 -4.33
N GLU A 369 0.58 -28.63 -3.68
CA GLU A 369 1.57 -27.88 -2.90
C GLU A 369 2.05 -28.67 -1.68
N LEU A 370 1.16 -29.42 -1.04
CA LEU A 370 1.53 -30.31 0.06
C LEU A 370 2.40 -31.48 -0.43
N ASP A 371 2.00 -32.13 -1.51
CA ASP A 371 2.79 -33.20 -2.12
C ASP A 371 4.20 -32.73 -2.46
N LEU A 372 4.34 -31.51 -2.99
CA LEU A 372 5.63 -30.89 -3.24
C LEU A 372 6.44 -30.71 -1.96
N ILE A 373 5.87 -30.15 -0.90
CA ILE A 373 6.58 -29.91 0.37
C ILE A 373 7.06 -31.21 1.02
N PHE A 374 6.20 -32.23 1.08
CA PHE A 374 6.48 -33.48 1.77
C PHE A 374 7.38 -34.44 0.98
N ASN A 375 7.31 -34.44 -0.36
CA ASN A 375 8.12 -35.33 -1.19
C ASN A 375 9.44 -34.73 -1.66
N GLU A 376 9.67 -33.42 -1.48
CA GLU A 376 10.95 -32.79 -1.84
C GLU A 376 12.12 -33.38 -1.01
N PRO A 377 13.24 -33.84 -1.58
CA PRO A 377 14.32 -34.43 -0.79
C PRO A 377 15.14 -33.41 0.02
N ASN A 378 14.91 -32.11 -0.14
CA ASN A 378 15.69 -31.07 0.55
C ASN A 378 15.49 -31.11 2.08
N GLU A 379 16.59 -31.26 2.83
CA GLU A 379 16.59 -31.27 4.30
C GLU A 379 16.21 -29.92 4.92
N SER A 380 16.38 -28.80 4.20
CA SER A 380 16.02 -27.46 4.69
C SER A 380 14.51 -27.32 4.95
N LEU A 381 13.68 -28.17 4.33
CA LEU A 381 12.24 -28.21 4.50
C LEU A 381 11.79 -29.07 5.69
N GLN A 382 12.69 -29.78 6.36
CA GLN A 382 12.36 -30.64 7.48
C GLN A 382 11.58 -29.91 8.60
N PRO A 383 11.98 -28.69 9.04
CA PRO A 383 11.22 -27.94 10.04
C PRO A 383 9.80 -27.58 9.58
N LEU A 384 9.63 -27.27 8.28
CA LEU A 384 8.32 -26.98 7.70
C LEU A 384 7.43 -28.23 7.70
N ARG A 385 7.97 -29.41 7.33
CA ARG A 385 7.24 -30.68 7.36
C ARG A 385 6.78 -31.05 8.75
N GLU A 386 7.64 -30.90 9.75
CA GLU A 386 7.30 -31.17 11.15
C GLU A 386 6.21 -30.23 11.65
N ALA A 387 6.30 -28.94 11.34
CA ALA A 387 5.30 -27.95 11.70
C ALA A 387 3.94 -28.22 11.04
N LEU A 388 3.93 -28.50 9.74
CA LEU A 388 2.70 -28.86 9.01
C LEU A 388 2.08 -30.16 9.54
N SER A 389 2.90 -31.18 9.81
CA SER A 389 2.43 -32.46 10.36
C SER A 389 1.78 -32.28 11.73
N SER A 390 2.45 -31.53 12.61
CA SER A 390 1.92 -31.18 13.93
C SER A 390 0.62 -30.38 13.83
N HIS A 391 0.56 -29.41 12.90
CA HIS A 391 -0.62 -28.58 12.67
C HIS A 391 -1.83 -29.40 12.17
N CYS A 392 -1.65 -30.24 11.16
CA CYS A 392 -2.69 -31.11 10.62
C CYS A 392 -3.20 -32.10 11.68
N SER A 393 -2.28 -32.73 12.43
CA SER A 393 -2.63 -33.65 13.53
C SER A 393 -3.51 -32.93 14.57
N ARG A 394 -3.09 -31.73 15.01
CA ARG A 394 -3.86 -30.93 15.98
C ARG A 394 -5.28 -30.64 15.48
N LYS A 395 -5.47 -30.34 14.19
CA LYS A 395 -6.79 -30.08 13.61
C LYS A 395 -7.68 -31.32 13.59
N GLN A 396 -7.13 -32.47 13.22
CA GLN A 396 -7.86 -33.73 13.24
C GLN A 396 -8.34 -34.07 14.67
N PHE A 397 -7.49 -33.87 15.68
CA PHE A 397 -7.88 -34.02 17.09
C PHE A 397 -8.97 -33.02 17.53
N GLN A 398 -8.90 -31.76 17.09
CA GLN A 398 -9.90 -30.72 17.42
C GLN A 398 -11.27 -30.98 16.76
N GLN A 399 -11.30 -31.58 15.57
CA GLN A 399 -12.55 -32.01 14.92
C GLN A 399 -13.24 -33.15 15.67
N GLN A 400 -12.47 -34.02 16.33
CA GLN A 400 -12.98 -35.17 17.07
C GLN A 400 -13.41 -34.83 18.50
N VAL A 401 -12.87 -33.77 19.09
CA VAL A 401 -13.14 -33.36 20.48
C VAL A 401 -13.36 -31.85 20.54
N PRO A 402 -14.62 -31.36 20.62
CA PRO A 402 -14.92 -29.94 20.71
C PRO A 402 -14.70 -29.44 22.14
N LEU A 403 -13.45 -29.47 22.61
CA LEU A 403 -13.08 -28.88 23.89
C LEU A 403 -12.51 -27.49 23.63
N ARG A 404 -13.29 -26.51 24.09
CA ARG A 404 -13.01 -25.06 24.14
C ARG A 404 -13.31 -24.30 22.83
N PRO A 405 -13.94 -23.12 22.91
CA PRO A 405 -14.03 -22.24 21.77
C PRO A 405 -12.62 -21.97 21.23
N PRO A 406 -12.45 -21.91 19.90
CA PRO A 406 -11.18 -21.59 19.29
C PRO A 406 -10.57 -20.35 19.97
N ALA A 407 -9.36 -20.49 20.52
CA ALA A 407 -8.59 -19.34 21.03
C ALA A 407 -8.64 -18.24 19.97
N SER A 408 -8.83 -16.98 20.40
CA SER A 408 -8.90 -15.86 19.45
C SER A 408 -7.65 -15.85 18.59
N PHE A 409 -7.74 -15.35 17.35
CA PHE A 409 -6.61 -15.19 16.43
C PHE A 409 -5.33 -14.77 17.20
N ARG A 410 -5.46 -13.75 18.05
CA ARG A 410 -4.40 -13.14 18.86
C ARG A 410 -3.84 -14.02 19.99
N GLU A 411 -4.62 -14.95 20.53
CA GLU A 411 -4.19 -15.90 21.56
C GLU A 411 -3.42 -17.10 20.99
N ARG A 412 -3.43 -17.28 19.66
CA ARG A 412 -2.72 -18.38 18.98
C ARG A 412 -1.31 -18.03 18.52
N PHE A 413 -0.92 -16.75 18.58
CA PHE A 413 0.40 -16.31 18.16
C PHE A 413 1.38 -16.34 19.32
N ASP A 414 2.52 -17.01 19.12
CA ASP A 414 3.68 -16.83 19.98
C ASP A 414 4.35 -15.49 19.64
N ARG A 415 3.84 -14.42 20.27
CA ARG A 415 4.32 -13.05 20.06
C ARG A 415 5.81 -12.91 20.37
N ASP A 416 6.30 -13.63 21.37
CA ASP A 416 7.67 -13.53 21.86
C ASP A 416 8.68 -14.12 20.88
N SER A 417 8.24 -15.01 19.98
CA SER A 417 9.06 -15.60 18.92
C SER A 417 9.31 -14.70 17.70
N MET A 418 8.55 -13.60 17.52
CA MET A 418 8.65 -12.74 16.33
C MET A 418 9.83 -11.75 16.42
N PRO A 419 10.34 -11.22 15.28
CA PRO A 419 11.30 -10.11 15.30
C PRO A 419 10.80 -8.92 16.13
N ILE A 420 11.70 -8.31 16.93
CA ILE A 420 11.35 -7.18 17.83
C ILE A 420 10.65 -6.02 17.08
N ALA A 421 11.02 -5.77 15.82
CA ALA A 421 10.38 -4.74 15.01
C ALA A 421 8.88 -5.06 14.76
N ILE A 422 8.56 -6.31 14.43
CA ILE A 422 7.18 -6.78 14.23
C ILE A 422 6.43 -6.76 15.56
N GLN A 423 7.04 -7.21 16.65
CA GLN A 423 6.41 -7.17 17.98
C GLN A 423 6.03 -5.74 18.40
N LYS A 424 6.90 -4.76 18.11
CA LYS A 424 6.66 -3.33 18.39
C LYS A 424 5.52 -2.79 17.54
N LEU A 425 5.53 -3.05 16.23
CA LEU A 425 4.45 -2.67 15.32
C LEU A 425 3.12 -3.30 15.75
N ASP A 426 3.12 -4.59 16.05
CA ASP A 426 1.92 -5.31 16.49
C ASP A 426 1.33 -4.72 17.78
N SER A 427 2.15 -4.37 18.79
CA SER A 427 1.64 -3.65 19.98
C SER A 427 1.00 -2.31 19.66
N LEU A 428 1.55 -1.56 18.71
CA LEU A 428 1.01 -0.25 18.34
C LEU A 428 -0.38 -0.40 17.71
N PHE A 429 -0.64 -1.54 17.05
CA PHE A 429 -1.84 -1.75 16.24
C PHE A 429 -2.88 -2.67 16.88
N MET A 430 -2.59 -3.22 18.07
CA MET A 430 -3.56 -3.95 18.90
C MET A 430 -4.81 -3.13 19.28
N VAL A 431 -4.74 -1.79 19.18
CA VAL A 431 -5.80 -0.84 19.56
C VAL A 431 -6.83 -0.60 18.43
N PHE A 432 -6.61 -1.11 17.21
CA PHE A 432 -7.58 -0.89 16.13
C PHE A 432 -8.90 -1.63 16.40
N PRO A 433 -10.06 -0.95 16.26
CA PRO A 433 -11.35 -1.59 16.44
C PRO A 433 -11.56 -2.64 15.34
N VAL A 434 -11.73 -3.89 15.76
CA VAL A 434 -12.06 -5.01 14.86
C VAL A 434 -13.52 -4.85 14.42
N LEU A 435 -13.75 -4.46 13.16
CA LEU A 435 -15.05 -4.58 12.52
C LEU A 435 -15.32 -6.08 12.31
N ARG A 436 -16.10 -6.70 13.19
CA ARG A 436 -16.54 -8.09 12.99
C ARG A 436 -17.65 -8.10 11.95
N PRO A 437 -17.52 -8.86 10.85
CA PRO A 437 -18.65 -9.07 9.95
C PRO A 437 -19.75 -9.82 10.71
N SER A 438 -20.95 -9.22 10.77
CA SER A 438 -22.14 -9.93 11.25
C SER A 438 -22.56 -10.93 10.19
N VAL A 439 -22.45 -12.22 10.49
CA VAL A 439 -23.09 -13.27 9.69
C VAL A 439 -24.60 -13.08 9.82
N SER A 440 -25.24 -12.54 8.78
CA SER A 440 -26.69 -12.54 8.67
C SER A 440 -27.15 -13.97 8.38
N THR A 441 -27.61 -14.67 9.41
CA THR A 441 -28.39 -15.89 9.26
C THR A 441 -29.74 -15.53 8.64
N THR A 442 -29.82 -15.54 7.31
CA THR A 442 -31.09 -15.58 6.60
C THR A 442 -31.64 -17.00 6.63
N GLY A 443 -32.82 -17.16 7.22
CA GLY A 443 -33.76 -18.20 6.86
C GLY A 443 -34.31 -19.00 8.03
N GLU A 444 -35.42 -18.54 8.62
CA GLU A 444 -36.46 -19.46 9.10
C GLU A 444 -37.83 -18.76 9.17
N GLY A 445 -38.66 -19.08 8.16
CA GLY A 445 -40.11 -19.29 8.23
C GLY A 445 -41.02 -18.26 8.90
N SER A 446 -41.45 -17.22 8.18
CA SER A 446 -42.75 -16.59 8.44
C SER A 446 -43.85 -17.33 7.67
N THR A 447 -44.59 -18.19 8.36
CA THR A 447 -45.88 -18.70 7.88
C THR A 447 -46.95 -17.63 8.13
N SER A 448 -47.57 -17.17 7.04
CA SER A 448 -48.70 -16.22 7.07
C SER A 448 -49.96 -16.90 7.61
N PRO A 449 -50.76 -16.26 8.48
CA PRO A 449 -52.11 -16.74 8.75
C PRO A 449 -53.07 -16.18 7.70
N VAL A 450 -53.89 -17.09 7.17
CA VAL A 450 -55.05 -16.82 6.32
C VAL A 450 -56.12 -16.13 7.15
N GLU A 451 -56.52 -14.92 6.76
CA GLU A 451 -57.73 -14.26 7.28
C GLU A 451 -58.99 -14.93 6.70
N LYS A 452 -59.96 -15.15 7.59
CA LYS A 452 -61.39 -15.26 7.28
C LYS A 452 -62.09 -14.04 7.87
#